data_AF-A0A4P2VCM9-F1
#
_entry.id   AF-A0A4P2VCM9-F1
#
_cell.length_a   1.000
_cell.length_b   1.000
_cell.length_c   1.000
_cell.angle_alpha   90.00
_cell.angle_beta   90.00
_cell.angle_gamma   90.00
#
_symmetry.space_group_name_H-M   'P 1'
#
loop_
_entity.id
_entity.type
_entity.pdbx_description
1 polymer ?
#
loop_
_entity_poly.entity_id
_entity_poly.type
_entity_poly.pdbx_seq_one_letter_code
_entity_poly.pdbx_strand_id
1 'polypeptide(L)' 'MSSQEEETRTAYGFSIGDKVITDLGVLGTVEDIIDVQGKPYLLIRWKNKSKGAYGFEEIKRYGIKRAPS' A
#
# COMPACT_ATOMS: atom_id res chain seq x y z
N MET A 1 -0.72 -14.46 26.21
CA MET A 1 -1.41 -13.28 25.66
C MET A 1 -0.70 -12.88 24.39
N SER A 2 -1.48 -12.51 23.38
CA SER A 2 -1.24 -12.52 21.94
C SER A 2 -0.02 -11.72 21.46
N SER A 3 0.95 -12.41 20.85
CA SER A 3 2.03 -11.76 20.06
C SER A 3 1.62 -11.59 18.58
N GLN A 4 0.33 -11.49 18.28
CA GLN A 4 -0.21 -11.45 16.91
C GLN A 4 -0.46 -10.03 16.38
N GLU A 5 -0.11 -8.98 17.13
CA GLU A 5 -0.48 -7.60 16.78
C GLU A 5 0.63 -6.76 16.12
N GLU A 6 1.83 -7.31 15.93
CA GLU A 6 3.00 -6.53 15.45
C GLU A 6 3.67 -7.06 14.18
N GLU A 7 3.13 -8.09 13.52
CA GLU A 7 3.42 -8.34 12.11
C GLU A 7 2.54 -7.43 11.27
N THR A 8 2.79 -6.12 11.35
CA THR A 8 2.28 -5.15 10.39
C THR A 8 2.63 -5.65 8.99
N ARG A 9 1.60 -6.19 8.35
CA ARG A 9 1.57 -6.86 7.07
C ARG A 9 2.40 -6.09 6.05
N THR A 10 3.64 -6.49 5.85
CA THR A 10 4.42 -6.04 4.70
C THR A 10 4.11 -6.99 3.56
N ALA A 11 3.32 -6.55 2.58
CA ALA A 11 3.06 -7.33 1.38
C ALA A 11 3.79 -6.68 0.19
N TYR A 12 4.65 -7.45 -0.48
CA TYR A 12 5.47 -6.97 -1.61
C TYR A 12 6.26 -5.70 -1.24
N GLY A 13 6.67 -5.66 0.03
CA GLY A 13 7.40 -4.59 0.71
C GLY A 13 6.60 -3.32 0.98
N PHE A 14 5.34 -3.20 0.57
CA PHE A 14 4.50 -2.06 0.95
C PHE A 14 4.06 -2.19 2.40
N SER A 15 4.00 -1.05 3.10
CA SER A 15 3.53 -0.96 4.48
C SER A 15 2.33 -0.03 4.58
N ILE A 16 1.49 -0.24 5.59
CA ILE A 16 0.44 0.72 5.94
C ILE A 16 1.09 2.08 6.23
N GLY A 17 0.54 3.15 5.66
CA GLY A 17 1.10 4.50 5.72
C GLY A 17 2.03 4.85 4.54
N ASP A 18 2.43 3.88 3.71
CA ASP A 18 3.25 4.17 2.53
C ASP A 18 2.50 5.08 1.55
N LYS A 19 3.22 6.06 1.02
CA LYS A 19 2.72 6.92 -0.06
C LYS A 19 2.88 6.21 -1.39
N VAL A 20 1.82 6.24 -2.18
CA VAL A 20 1.76 5.57 -3.48
C VAL A 20 1.27 6.54 -4.55
N ILE A 21 1.58 6.23 -5.80
CA ILE A 21 1.16 6.98 -6.97
C ILE A 21 0.67 6.01 -8.05
N THR A 22 -0.42 6.37 -8.70
CA THR A 22 -0.87 5.67 -9.92
C THR A 22 -0.06 6.10 -11.13
N ASP A 23 -0.15 5.36 -12.23
CA ASP A 23 0.47 5.75 -13.50
C ASP A 23 -0.06 7.09 -14.06
N LEU A 24 -1.28 7.46 -13.67
CA LEU A 24 -1.90 8.76 -14.01
C LEU A 24 -1.43 9.91 -13.10
N GLY A 25 -0.48 9.67 -12.19
CA GLY A 25 0.07 10.68 -11.30
C GLY A 25 -0.79 10.99 -10.06
N VAL A 26 -1.80 10.16 -9.76
CA VAL A 26 -2.68 10.38 -8.62
C VAL A 26 -2.05 9.82 -7.35
N LEU A 27 -1.92 10.66 -6.33
CA LEU A 27 -1.30 10.30 -5.05
C LEU A 27 -2.30 9.72 -4.06
N GLY A 28 -1.88 8.67 -3.37
CA GLY A 28 -2.63 8.01 -2.30
C GLY A 28 -1.74 7.56 -1.15
N THR A 29 -2.37 6.93 -0.16
CA THR A 29 -1.70 6.34 1.01
C THR A 29 -2.28 4.97 1.28
N VAL A 30 -1.42 3.98 1.52
CA VAL A 30 -1.85 2.63 1.91
C VAL A 30 -2.51 2.73 3.28
N GLU A 31 -3.81 2.41 3.33
CA GLU A 31 -4.61 2.40 4.55
C GLU A 31 -4.64 1.00 5.18
N ASP A 32 -4.66 -0.05 4.35
CA ASP A 32 -4.63 -1.44 4.80
C ASP A 32 -4.09 -2.37 3.71
N ILE A 33 -3.74 -3.59 4.09
CA ILE A 33 -3.47 -4.70 3.18
C ILE A 33 -4.52 -5.78 3.43
N ILE A 34 -5.38 -5.96 2.44
CA ILE A 34 -6.54 -6.86 2.49
C ILE A 34 -6.29 -8.09 1.62
N ASP A 35 -6.97 -9.19 1.93
CA ASP A 35 -7.00 -10.36 1.06
C ASP A 35 -8.34 -10.38 0.29
N VAL A 36 -8.25 -10.44 -1.04
CA VAL A 36 -9.40 -10.58 -1.94
C VAL A 36 -9.19 -11.84 -2.78
N GLN A 37 -10.02 -12.85 -2.56
CA GLN A 37 -9.99 -14.13 -3.29
C GLN A 37 -8.64 -14.88 -3.18
N GLY A 38 -7.99 -14.84 -2.01
CA GLY A 38 -6.70 -15.50 -1.77
C GLY A 38 -5.51 -14.72 -2.36
N LYS A 39 -5.74 -13.48 -2.79
CA LYS A 39 -4.71 -12.59 -3.31
C LYS A 39 -4.63 -11.35 -2.44
N PRO A 40 -3.43 -10.93 -2.02
CA PRO A 40 -3.28 -9.70 -1.27
C PRO A 40 -3.51 -8.48 -2.19
N TYR A 41 -4.13 -7.44 -1.63
CA TYR A 41 -4.43 -6.17 -2.30
C TYR A 41 -4.12 -5.02 -1.34
N LEU A 42 -3.72 -3.88 -1.91
CA LEU A 42 -3.51 -2.64 -1.17
C LEU A 42 -4.81 -1.84 -1.14
N LEU A 43 -5.34 -1.59 0.05
CA LEU A 43 -6.42 -0.62 0.24
C LEU A 43 -5.81 0.77 0.32
N ILE A 44 -6.07 1.61 -0.67
CA ILE A 44 -5.47 2.95 -0.79
C ILE A 44 -6.51 4.02 -0.50
N ARG A 45 -6.17 4.95 0.38
CA ARG A 45 -6.90 6.20 0.58
C ARG A 45 -6.38 7.27 -0.37
N TRP A 46 -7.27 7.80 -1.20
CA TRP A 46 -6.97 8.88 -2.13
C TRP A 46 -7.20 10.26 -1.49
N LYS A 47 -6.59 11.31 -2.05
CA LYS A 47 -6.76 12.69 -1.57
C LYS A 47 -8.21 13.18 -1.53
N ASN A 48 -9.05 12.67 -2.43
CA ASN A 48 -10.49 12.96 -2.46
C ASN A 48 -11.30 12.18 -1.40
N LYS A 49 -10.63 11.52 -0.44
CA LYS A 49 -11.19 10.67 0.62
C LYS A 49 -11.79 9.34 0.14
N SER A 50 -11.85 9.09 -1.16
CA SER A 50 -12.26 7.78 -1.70
C SER A 50 -11.24 6.70 -1.35
N LYS A 51 -11.71 5.45 -1.37
CA LYS A 51 -10.88 4.26 -1.17
C LYS A 51 -10.94 3.40 -2.43
N GLY A 52 -9.84 2.73 -2.75
CA GLY A 52 -9.85 1.66 -3.75
C GLY A 52 -8.85 0.58 -3.41
N ALA A 53 -9.17 -0.65 -3.79
CA ALA A 53 -8.29 -1.81 -3.65
C ALA A 53 -7.53 -2.02 -4.96
N TYR A 54 -6.21 -2.13 -4.89
CA TYR A 54 -5.35 -2.25 -6.06
C TYR A 54 -4.33 -3.36 -5.89
N GLY A 55 -4.03 -4.03 -6.99
CA GLY A 55 -2.93 -4.97 -7.05
C GLY A 55 -1.59 -4.24 -6.96
N PHE A 56 -0.56 -4.94 -6.48
CA PHE A 56 0.79 -4.39 -6.37
C PHE A 56 1.40 -4.00 -7.72
N GLU A 57 0.95 -4.63 -8.81
CA GLU A 57 1.42 -4.36 -10.18
C GLU A 57 0.84 -3.05 -10.74
N GLU A 58 -0.29 -2.60 -10.21
CA GLU A 58 -1.03 -1.43 -10.71
C GLU A 58 -0.59 -0.13 -10.04
N ILE A 59 0.22 -0.21 -8.97
CA ILE A 59 0.55 0.90 -8.08
C ILE A 59 2.04 0.99 -7.81
N LYS A 60 2.59 2.20 -7.95
CA LYS A 60 4.00 2.49 -7.70
C LYS A 60 4.18 3.18 -6.35
N ARG A 61 5.28 2.89 -5.66
CA ARG A 61 5.65 3.63 -4.45
C ARG A 61 6.11 5.03 -4.83
N TYR A 62 5.62 6.01 -4.09
CA TYR A 62 5.95 7.40 -4.31
C TYR A 62 7.01 7.86 -3.32
N GLY A 63 8.07 8.49 -3.82
CA GLY A 63 9.05 9.16 -2.96
C GLY A 63 10.09 8.25 -2.31
N ILE A 64 10.27 7.01 -2.78
CA ILE A 64 11.49 6.25 -2.42
C ILE A 64 12.67 6.93 -3.11
N LYS A 65 13.35 7.81 -2.38
CA LYS A 65 14.75 8.10 -2.68
C LYS A 65 15.48 6.77 -2.50
N ARG A 66 15.85 6.10 -3.59
CA ARG A 66 16.92 5.10 -3.52
C ARG A 66 18.07 5.80 -2.80
N ALA A 67 18.45 5.30 -1.63
CA ALA A 67 19.71 5.73 -1.03
C ALA A 67 20.78 5.53 -2.12
N PRO A 68 21.60 6.54 -2.45
CA PRO A 68 22.72 6.31 -3.35
C PRO A 68 23.57 5.19 -2.75
N SER A 69 23.85 4.17 -3.57
CA SER A 69 24.71 3.03 -3.23
C SER A 69 26.15 3.49 -3.02
#